data_AF-A0A7W9YMZ8-F1
#
_entry.id   AF-A0A7W9YMZ8-F1
#
_cell.length_a   1.000
_cell.length_b   1.000
_cell.length_c   1.000
_cell.angle_alpha   90.00
_cell.angle_beta   90.00
_cell.angle_gamma   90.00
#
_symmetry.space_group_name_H-M   'P 1'
#
loop_
_entity.id
_entity.type
_entity.pdbx_description
1 polymer ?
#
loop_
_entity_poly.entity_id
_entity_poly.type
_entity_poly.pdbx_seq_one_letter_code
_entity_poly.pdbx_strand_id
1 'polypeptide(L)'
;MPITQVAVRRARTQDVIHIRRLMDMFSGERRVLSKSTVNLYEDIQEFWVAEADDGERRTVVGCGALHVLWEDLAEVRTVAVDPALQGHGVGHRIVRELLVHARDVGVRRVFCLTFETAFFGRHGFEPIQGTPVSPRVYEELLRSYDEGVAEFLDLERVKPNTLGNTRMLVYLDD
;
A
#
# COMPACT_ATOMS: atom_id res chain seq x y z
N MET A 1 16.51 18.12 -10.81
CA MET A 1 17.87 17.53 -10.89
C MET A 1 17.74 16.10 -11.42
N PRO A 2 18.68 15.57 -12.21
CA PRO A 2 18.57 14.21 -12.69
C PRO A 2 18.69 13.26 -11.51
N ILE A 3 17.63 12.50 -11.21
CA ILE A 3 17.73 11.40 -10.25
C ILE A 3 18.61 10.34 -10.89
N THR A 4 19.75 10.09 -10.27
CA THR A 4 20.73 9.12 -10.77
C THR A 4 20.41 7.72 -10.25
N GLN A 5 19.83 7.61 -9.05
CA GLN A 5 19.49 6.33 -8.44
C GLN A 5 18.25 6.42 -7.53
N VAL A 6 17.39 5.40 -7.59
CA VAL A 6 16.27 5.21 -6.65
C VAL A 6 16.42 3.84 -5.98
N ALA A 7 16.56 3.83 -4.66
CA ALA A 7 16.59 2.63 -3.84
C ALA A 7 15.30 2.53 -3.00
N VAL A 8 14.75 1.32 -2.88
CA VAL A 8 13.60 1.06 -2.01
C VAL A 8 14.12 0.36 -0.75
N ARG A 9 13.73 0.85 0.42
CA ARG A 9 14.19 0.34 1.72
C ARG A 9 13.05 0.37 2.74
N ARG A 10 13.19 -0.43 3.81
CA ARG A 10 12.30 -0.32 4.97
C ARG A 10 12.30 1.10 5.52
N ALA A 11 11.12 1.58 5.89
CA ALA A 11 10.96 2.87 6.53
C ALA A 11 11.51 2.86 7.96
N ARG A 12 11.89 4.04 8.43
CA ARG A 12 12.31 4.33 9.80
C ARG A 12 11.40 5.39 10.38
N THR A 13 11.38 5.54 11.70
CA THR A 13 10.54 6.55 12.37
C THR A 13 10.78 7.97 11.84
N GLN A 14 12.02 8.31 11.49
CA GLN A 14 12.38 9.58 10.85
C GLN A 14 11.75 9.80 9.46
N ASP A 15 11.30 8.74 8.78
CA ASP A 15 10.64 8.84 7.47
C ASP A 15 9.15 9.18 7.59
N VAL A 16 8.54 9.08 8.79
CA VAL A 16 7.11 9.33 8.99
C VAL A 16 6.70 10.75 8.56
N ILE A 17 7.55 11.74 8.77
CA ILE A 17 7.30 13.11 8.30
C ILE A 17 7.21 13.19 6.77
N HIS A 18 7.99 12.38 6.05
CA HIS A 18 8.00 12.34 4.58
C HIS A 18 6.84 11.50 4.04
N ILE A 19 6.52 10.38 4.69
CA ILE A 19 5.34 9.57 4.39
C ILE A 19 4.08 10.41 4.55
N ARG A 20 3.95 11.14 5.67
CA ARG A 20 2.84 12.06 5.91
C ARG A 20 2.71 13.11 4.82
N ARG A 21 3.83 13.77 4.46
CA ARG A 21 3.88 14.74 3.35
C ARG A 21 3.37 14.13 2.05
N LEU A 22 3.82 12.91 1.71
CA LEU A 22 3.38 12.19 0.51
C LEU A 22 1.87 11.92 0.55
N MET A 23 1.35 11.42 1.68
CA MET A 23 -0.08 11.17 1.85
C MET A 23 -0.93 12.44 1.74
N ASP A 24 -0.49 13.53 2.35
CA ASP A 24 -1.20 14.81 2.33
C ASP A 24 -1.30 15.41 0.91
N MET A 25 -0.37 15.09 0.01
CA MET A 25 -0.45 15.49 -1.40
C MET A 25 -1.59 14.79 -2.16
N PHE A 26 -2.06 13.63 -1.68
CA PHE A 26 -3.12 12.83 -2.33
C PHE A 26 -4.45 12.79 -1.54
N SER A 27 -4.48 13.37 -0.33
CA SER A 27 -5.66 13.33 0.54
C SER A 27 -6.80 14.23 0.03
N GLY A 28 -6.48 15.36 -0.60
CA GLY A 28 -7.47 16.25 -1.22
C GLY A 28 -8.22 15.62 -2.41
N GLU A 29 -7.58 14.68 -3.10
CA GLU A 29 -8.16 13.94 -4.24
C GLU A 29 -8.96 12.70 -3.82
N ARG A 30 -9.07 12.41 -2.50
CA ARG A 30 -9.71 11.18 -2.01
C ARG A 30 -9.08 9.91 -2.60
N ARG A 31 -7.76 9.88 -2.74
CA ARG A 31 -7.00 8.72 -3.29
C ARG A 31 -6.31 7.88 -2.23
N VAL A 32 -6.05 8.47 -1.06
CA VAL A 32 -5.40 7.82 0.08
C VAL A 32 -6.19 8.18 1.34
N LEU A 33 -6.51 7.17 2.16
CA LEU A 33 -7.16 7.40 3.45
C LEU A 33 -6.21 8.13 4.40
N SER A 34 -6.72 9.13 5.11
CA SER A 34 -5.95 9.86 6.11
C SER A 34 -5.69 8.97 7.31
N LYS A 35 -4.41 8.80 7.70
CA LYS A 35 -4.03 8.17 8.97
C LYS A 35 -3.59 9.23 9.98
N SER A 36 -3.89 8.99 11.26
CA SER A 36 -3.32 9.80 12.34
C SER A 36 -1.79 9.61 12.38
N THR A 37 -1.05 10.61 12.86
CA THR A 37 0.41 10.53 12.94
C THR A 37 0.87 9.39 13.86
N VAL A 38 0.11 9.10 14.94
CA VAL A 38 0.45 8.00 15.85
C VAL A 38 0.32 6.65 15.15
N ASN A 39 -0.73 6.43 14.34
CA ASN A 39 -0.86 5.18 13.59
C ASN A 39 0.25 5.02 12.54
N LEU A 40 0.72 6.11 11.92
CA LEU A 40 1.89 6.01 11.03
C LEU A 40 3.17 5.56 11.76
N TYR A 41 3.33 5.92 13.04
CA TYR A 41 4.44 5.42 13.85
C TYR A 41 4.24 3.97 14.29
N GLU A 42 3.01 3.56 14.62
CA GLU A 42 2.68 2.17 14.96
C GLU A 42 2.90 1.24 13.76
N ASP A 43 2.43 1.66 12.59
CA ASP A 43 2.48 0.89 11.34
C ASP A 43 3.85 0.96 10.65
N ILE A 44 4.84 1.67 11.20
CA ILE A 44 6.09 1.99 10.49
C ILE A 44 6.83 0.76 9.95
N GLN A 45 6.66 -0.41 10.60
CA GLN A 45 7.27 -1.66 10.18
C GLN A 45 6.66 -2.24 8.89
N GLU A 46 5.44 -1.83 8.55
CA GLU A 46 4.76 -2.19 7.30
C GLU A 46 5.26 -1.35 6.12
N PHE A 47 5.83 -0.17 6.41
CA PHE A 47 6.18 0.81 5.40
C PHE A 47 7.55 0.57 4.77
N TRP A 48 7.58 0.80 3.46
CA TRP A 48 8.76 0.93 2.64
C TRP A 48 8.79 2.32 2.00
N VAL A 49 9.99 2.87 1.83
CA VAL A 49 10.20 4.17 1.19
C VAL A 49 11.12 4.03 -0.01
N ALA A 50 10.79 4.75 -1.08
CA ALA A 50 11.70 4.99 -2.19
C ALA A 50 12.52 6.24 -1.89
N GLU A 51 13.83 6.06 -1.84
CA GLU A 51 14.81 7.11 -1.60
C GLU A 51 15.55 7.40 -2.90
N ALA A 52 15.46 8.65 -3.37
CA ALA A 52 16.21 9.14 -4.51
C ALA A 52 17.51 9.78 -4.04
N ASP A 53 18.60 9.46 -4.73
CA ASP A 53 19.91 10.09 -4.58
C ASP A 53 20.16 10.98 -5.82
N ASP A 54 20.46 12.25 -5.58
CA ASP A 54 20.84 13.22 -6.62
C ASP A 54 22.35 13.52 -6.62
N GLY A 55 23.13 12.82 -5.79
CA GLY A 55 24.57 13.01 -5.59
C GLY A 55 24.92 14.00 -4.48
N GLU A 56 23.96 14.79 -4.00
CA GLU A 56 24.15 15.71 -2.86
C GLU A 56 23.35 15.26 -1.64
N ARG A 57 22.12 14.79 -1.87
CA ARG A 57 21.17 14.43 -0.80
C ARG A 57 20.36 13.21 -1.18
N ARG A 58 19.93 12.51 -0.12
CA ARG A 58 18.94 11.46 -0.20
C ARG A 58 17.60 11.96 0.26
N THR A 59 16.59 11.80 -0.59
CA THR A 59 15.25 12.29 -0.33
C THR A 59 14.24 11.17 -0.51
N VAL A 60 13.32 11.02 0.45
CA VAL A 60 12.18 10.12 0.31
C VAL A 60 11.21 10.71 -0.72
N VAL A 61 11.04 9.99 -1.83
CA VAL A 61 10.25 10.39 -3.00
C VAL A 61 9.03 9.50 -3.24
N GLY A 62 8.88 8.45 -2.46
CA GLY A 62 7.68 7.63 -2.48
C GLY A 62 7.60 6.70 -1.28
N CYS A 63 6.42 6.16 -1.04
CA CYS A 63 6.18 5.18 0.00
C CYS A 63 5.13 4.15 -0.43
N GLY A 64 5.08 3.05 0.30
CA GLY A 64 4.03 2.04 0.22
C GLY A 64 4.11 1.15 1.45
N ALA A 65 3.00 0.52 1.83
CA ALA A 65 2.93 -0.36 2.98
C ALA A 65 2.33 -1.71 2.59
N LEU A 66 2.74 -2.75 3.31
CA LEU A 66 2.15 -4.09 3.23
C LEU A 66 1.55 -4.45 4.60
N HIS A 67 0.23 -4.53 4.67
CA HIS A 67 -0.49 -4.90 5.88
C HIS A 67 -0.91 -6.37 5.80
N VAL A 68 -0.56 -7.20 6.77
CA VAL A 68 -0.96 -8.62 6.80
C VAL A 68 -2.30 -8.75 7.50
N LEU A 69 -3.28 -9.36 6.83
CA LEU A 69 -4.63 -9.53 7.37
C LEU A 69 -4.83 -10.93 7.95
N TRP A 70 -4.25 -11.94 7.31
CA TRP A 70 -4.44 -13.35 7.68
C TRP A 70 -3.23 -14.19 7.29
N GLU A 71 -3.27 -15.50 7.57
CA GLU A 71 -2.17 -16.44 7.33
C GLU A 71 -1.65 -16.45 5.89
N ASP A 72 -2.51 -16.16 4.91
CA ASP A 72 -2.19 -16.21 3.49
C ASP A 72 -2.53 -14.92 2.72
N LEU A 73 -2.96 -13.87 3.43
CA LEU A 73 -3.56 -12.66 2.84
C LEU A 73 -2.94 -11.38 3.38
N ALA A 74 -2.52 -10.51 2.48
CA ALA A 74 -2.07 -9.16 2.80
C ALA A 74 -2.70 -8.10 1.87
N GLU A 75 -2.58 -6.84 2.26
CA GLU A 75 -3.02 -5.67 1.51
C GLU A 75 -1.84 -4.74 1.21
N VAL A 76 -1.74 -4.29 -0.04
CA VAL A 76 -0.89 -3.15 -0.39
C VAL A 76 -1.64 -1.86 -0.07
N ARG A 77 -1.10 -1.07 0.86
CA ARG A 77 -1.67 0.20 1.32
C ARG A 77 -0.76 1.37 0.98
N THR A 78 -1.34 2.57 0.92
CA THR A 78 -0.61 3.85 0.97
C THR A 78 0.52 3.98 -0.06
N VAL A 79 0.31 3.48 -1.29
CA VAL A 79 1.28 3.67 -2.37
C VAL A 79 1.17 5.11 -2.88
N ALA A 80 2.20 5.91 -2.62
CA ALA A 80 2.27 7.31 -3.03
C ALA A 80 3.67 7.64 -3.56
N VAL A 81 3.74 8.43 -4.64
CA VAL A 81 4.99 8.88 -5.25
C VAL A 81 4.90 10.39 -5.44
N ASP A 82 5.99 11.09 -5.15
CA ASP A 82 6.12 12.52 -5.40
C ASP A 82 5.67 12.85 -6.85
N PRO A 83 4.69 13.75 -7.06
CA PRO A 83 4.16 14.06 -8.38
C PRO A 83 5.23 14.39 -9.42
N ALA A 84 6.33 15.03 -9.02
CA ALA A 84 7.44 15.37 -9.91
C ALA A 84 8.15 14.14 -10.50
N LEU A 85 7.96 12.96 -9.90
CA LEU A 85 8.66 11.71 -10.20
C LEU A 85 7.73 10.57 -10.64
N GLN A 86 6.45 10.89 -10.84
CA GLN A 86 5.53 9.98 -11.51
C GLN A 86 6.01 9.71 -12.94
N GLY A 87 5.67 8.53 -13.47
CA GLY A 87 6.14 8.08 -14.79
C GLY A 87 7.60 7.59 -14.83
N HIS A 88 8.39 7.78 -13.77
CA HIS A 88 9.81 7.36 -13.72
C HIS A 88 10.02 5.96 -13.11
N GLY A 89 8.93 5.19 -12.95
CA GLY A 89 8.98 3.81 -12.46
C GLY A 89 9.18 3.66 -10.94
N VAL A 90 9.15 4.74 -10.15
CA VAL A 90 9.30 4.70 -8.69
C VAL A 90 8.22 3.82 -8.04
N GLY A 91 6.95 4.03 -8.41
CA GLY A 91 5.83 3.23 -7.88
C GLY A 91 5.98 1.74 -8.20
N HIS A 92 6.44 1.40 -9.41
CA HIS A 92 6.69 0.01 -9.80
C HIS A 92 7.79 -0.64 -8.95
N ARG A 93 8.83 0.12 -8.56
CA ARG A 93 9.87 -0.40 -7.65
C ARG A 93 9.30 -0.66 -6.26
N ILE A 94 8.50 0.26 -5.72
CA ILE A 94 7.84 0.11 -4.41
C ILE A 94 6.97 -1.16 -4.41
N VAL A 95 6.03 -1.28 -5.35
CA VAL A 95 5.12 -2.44 -5.40
C VAL A 95 5.89 -3.75 -5.55
N ARG A 96 6.94 -3.79 -6.38
CA ARG A 96 7.77 -5.00 -6.52
C ARG A 96 8.38 -5.42 -5.18
N GLU A 97 8.97 -4.51 -4.43
CA GLU A 97 9.54 -4.83 -3.11
C GLU A 97 8.45 -5.27 -2.11
N LEU A 98 7.27 -4.65 -2.14
CA LEU A 98 6.17 -5.08 -1.28
C LEU A 98 5.71 -6.52 -1.61
N LEU A 99 5.66 -6.89 -2.89
CA LEU A 99 5.30 -8.26 -3.29
C LEU A 99 6.42 -9.28 -2.99
N VAL A 100 7.68 -8.88 -3.02
CA VAL A 100 8.79 -9.72 -2.54
C VAL A 100 8.64 -9.92 -1.03
N HIS A 101 8.43 -8.84 -0.29
CA HIS A 101 8.25 -8.91 1.16
C HIS A 101 7.02 -9.73 1.57
N ALA A 102 5.93 -9.66 0.78
CA ALA A 102 4.75 -10.48 0.98
C ALA A 102 5.07 -11.99 0.92
N ARG A 103 5.89 -12.41 -0.05
CA ARG A 103 6.38 -13.79 -0.11
C ARG A 103 7.25 -14.13 1.10
N ASP A 104 8.16 -13.24 1.49
CA ASP A 104 9.06 -13.48 2.62
C ASP A 104 8.33 -13.67 3.95
N VAL A 105 7.19 -13.00 4.14
CA VAL A 105 6.34 -13.14 5.35
C VAL A 105 5.41 -14.36 5.25
N GLY A 106 5.30 -14.98 4.08
CA GLY A 106 4.58 -16.24 3.87
C GLY A 106 3.13 -16.10 3.39
N VAL A 107 2.70 -14.90 2.97
CA VAL A 107 1.38 -14.75 2.36
C VAL A 107 1.39 -15.21 0.90
N ARG A 108 0.26 -15.73 0.43
CA ARG A 108 0.12 -16.27 -0.94
C ARG A 108 -0.74 -15.40 -1.83
N ARG A 109 -1.46 -14.43 -1.27
CA ARG A 109 -2.39 -13.57 -1.99
C ARG A 109 -2.31 -12.16 -1.45
N VAL A 110 -2.29 -11.19 -2.35
CA VAL A 110 -2.21 -9.77 -2.00
C VAL A 110 -3.31 -9.02 -2.72
N PHE A 111 -4.07 -8.21 -2.00
CA PHE A 111 -5.07 -7.33 -2.61
C PHE A 111 -4.71 -5.85 -2.47
N CYS A 112 -5.38 -5.02 -3.24
CA CYS A 112 -5.39 -3.57 -3.03
C CYS A 112 -6.75 -2.98 -3.42
N LEU A 113 -7.02 -1.80 -2.89
CA LEU A 113 -8.14 -0.94 -3.28
C LEU A 113 -7.58 0.27 -4.03
N THR A 114 -7.88 0.42 -5.32
CA THR A 114 -7.18 1.39 -6.17
C THR A 114 -7.99 1.91 -7.35
N PHE A 115 -7.74 3.17 -7.74
CA PHE A 115 -8.20 3.72 -9.02
C PHE A 115 -7.21 3.44 -10.15
N GLU A 116 -5.96 3.11 -9.81
CA GLU A 116 -4.84 2.95 -10.73
C GLU A 116 -4.76 1.49 -11.24
N THR A 117 -5.87 0.99 -11.80
CA THR A 117 -6.01 -0.42 -12.18
C THR A 117 -4.98 -0.87 -13.21
N ALA A 118 -4.67 -0.02 -14.19
CA ALA A 118 -3.64 -0.32 -15.19
C ALA A 118 -2.22 -0.40 -14.59
N PHE A 119 -1.93 0.39 -13.54
CA PHE A 119 -0.66 0.35 -12.85
C PHE A 119 -0.49 -0.95 -12.06
N PHE A 120 -1.50 -1.32 -11.26
CA PHE A 120 -1.49 -2.57 -10.51
C PHE A 120 -1.59 -3.82 -11.42
N GLY A 121 -2.32 -3.73 -12.53
CA GLY A 121 -2.39 -4.80 -13.53
C GLY A 121 -1.03 -5.17 -14.14
N ARG A 122 -0.08 -4.21 -14.25
CA ARG A 122 1.31 -4.50 -14.65
C ARG A 122 2.09 -5.34 -13.63
N HIS A 123 1.55 -5.51 -12.43
CA HIS A 123 2.09 -6.37 -11.38
C HIS A 123 1.30 -7.68 -11.20
N GLY A 124 0.38 -8.00 -12.12
CA GLY A 124 -0.43 -9.22 -12.09
C GLY A 124 -1.69 -9.13 -11.23
N PHE A 125 -2.05 -7.95 -10.73
CA PHE A 125 -3.32 -7.76 -10.05
C PHE A 125 -4.47 -7.79 -11.05
N GLU A 126 -5.55 -8.48 -10.70
CA GLU A 126 -6.78 -8.56 -11.49
C GLU A 126 -7.98 -8.05 -10.69
N PRO A 127 -8.95 -7.35 -11.31
CA PRO A 127 -10.16 -6.91 -10.62
C PRO A 127 -10.98 -8.10 -10.11
N ILE A 128 -11.51 -7.99 -8.89
CA ILE A 128 -12.40 -8.99 -8.30
C ILE A 128 -13.71 -8.37 -7.80
N GLN A 129 -14.72 -9.21 -7.63
CA GLN A 129 -16.00 -8.85 -7.01
C GLN A 129 -16.11 -9.48 -5.63
N GLY A 130 -16.64 -8.73 -4.65
CA GLY A 130 -16.80 -9.21 -3.27
C GLY A 130 -15.47 -9.45 -2.55
N THR A 131 -15.52 -10.18 -1.44
CA THR A 131 -14.36 -10.45 -0.57
C THR A 131 -13.82 -11.85 -0.84
N PRO A 132 -12.55 -12.02 -1.28
CA PRO A 132 -11.99 -13.30 -1.69
C PRO A 132 -11.52 -14.16 -0.49
N VAL A 133 -12.28 -14.20 0.60
CA VAL A 133 -11.96 -14.98 1.81
C VAL A 133 -13.06 -15.98 2.10
N SER A 134 -12.70 -17.09 2.75
CA SER A 134 -13.70 -18.06 3.19
C SER A 134 -14.63 -17.44 4.26
N PRO A 135 -15.87 -17.93 4.42
CA PRO A 135 -16.78 -17.44 5.46
C PRO A 135 -16.17 -17.45 6.87
N ARG A 136 -15.35 -18.47 7.17
CA ARG A 136 -14.63 -18.56 8.44
C ARG A 136 -13.61 -17.43 8.61
N VAL A 137 -12.81 -17.15 7.58
CA VAL A 137 -11.82 -16.05 7.63
C VAL A 137 -12.54 -14.70 7.69
N TYR A 138 -13.65 -14.55 6.98
CA TYR A 138 -14.51 -13.38 7.08
C TYR A 138 -14.94 -13.12 8.54
N GLU A 139 -15.46 -14.14 9.23
CA GLU A 139 -15.88 -14.03 10.64
C GLU A 139 -14.74 -13.66 11.59
N GLU A 140 -13.52 -14.14 11.34
CA GLU A 140 -12.35 -13.75 12.13
C GLU A 140 -11.94 -12.30 11.84
N LEU A 141 -11.94 -11.89 10.57
CA LEU A 141 -11.62 -10.52 10.17
C LEU A 141 -12.64 -9.49 10.71
N LEU A 142 -13.91 -9.88 10.91
CA LEU A 142 -14.93 -9.03 11.57
C LEU A 142 -14.53 -8.59 12.98
N ARG A 143 -13.69 -9.38 13.68
CA ARG A 143 -13.20 -9.07 15.02
C ARG A 143 -12.09 -8.02 15.01
N SER A 144 -11.52 -7.72 13.84
CA SER A 144 -10.52 -6.67 13.70
C SER A 144 -11.15 -5.29 13.89
N TYR A 145 -10.40 -4.39 14.53
CA TYR A 145 -10.72 -2.96 14.64
C TYR A 145 -10.03 -2.12 13.56
N ASP A 146 -9.25 -2.74 12.66
CA ASP A 146 -8.55 -2.07 11.56
C ASP A 146 -9.55 -1.58 10.49
N GLU A 147 -9.45 -0.30 10.12
CA GLU A 147 -10.35 0.32 9.14
C GLU A 147 -10.18 -0.28 7.74
N GLY A 148 -8.97 -0.63 7.33
CA GLY A 148 -8.75 -1.24 6.02
C GLY A 148 -9.25 -2.69 5.94
N VAL A 149 -9.23 -3.44 7.04
CA VAL A 149 -9.94 -4.72 7.14
C VAL A 149 -11.44 -4.51 6.96
N ALA A 150 -12.01 -3.48 7.60
CA ALA A 150 -13.42 -3.18 7.44
C ALA A 150 -13.78 -2.74 6.01
N GLU A 151 -12.93 -1.98 5.31
CA GLU A 151 -13.11 -1.68 3.88
C GLU A 151 -12.98 -2.92 2.98
N PHE A 152 -12.04 -3.80 3.27
CA PHE A 152 -11.87 -5.05 2.55
C PHE A 152 -13.10 -5.97 2.66
N LEU A 153 -13.70 -6.01 3.85
CA LEU A 153 -14.91 -6.76 4.15
C LEU A 153 -16.22 -6.06 3.71
N ASP A 154 -16.16 -4.85 3.13
CA ASP A 154 -17.33 -4.05 2.77
C ASP A 154 -18.32 -3.83 3.95
N LEU A 155 -17.82 -3.66 5.19
CA LEU A 155 -18.68 -3.52 6.38
C LEU A 155 -19.35 -2.16 6.46
N GLU A 156 -20.67 -2.10 6.71
CA GLU A 156 -21.47 -0.86 6.82
C GLU A 156 -20.97 0.17 7.85
N ARG A 157 -20.21 -0.25 8.87
CA ARG A 157 -19.62 0.66 9.87
C ARG A 157 -18.48 1.52 9.32
N VAL A 158 -17.93 1.13 8.17
CA VAL A 158 -17.08 1.94 7.30
C VAL A 158 -17.89 2.19 6.04
N LYS A 159 -17.70 3.30 5.33
CA LYS A 159 -18.45 3.47 4.07
C LYS A 159 -18.03 2.32 3.14
N PRO A 160 -18.97 1.49 2.61
CA PRO A 160 -18.62 0.44 1.66
C PRO A 160 -17.87 1.09 0.51
N ASN A 161 -16.64 0.63 0.26
CA ASN A 161 -15.69 1.25 -0.64
C ASN A 161 -15.77 2.80 -0.63
N THR A 162 -15.27 3.40 0.45
CA THR A 162 -15.38 4.85 0.76
C THR A 162 -15.08 5.78 -0.42
N LEU A 163 -14.25 5.31 -1.36
CA LEU A 163 -13.77 6.06 -2.52
C LEU A 163 -14.43 5.64 -3.84
N GLY A 164 -15.07 4.47 -3.92
CA GLY A 164 -15.58 3.90 -5.18
C GLY A 164 -14.46 3.38 -6.08
N ASN A 165 -13.37 2.91 -5.50
CA ASN A 165 -12.20 2.39 -6.20
C ASN A 165 -12.36 0.90 -6.60
N THR A 166 -11.42 0.33 -7.33
CA THR A 166 -11.48 -1.09 -7.73
C THR A 166 -10.73 -1.96 -6.75
N ARG A 167 -11.37 -3.06 -6.31
CA ARG A 167 -10.70 -4.13 -5.59
C ARG A 167 -9.95 -5.03 -6.58
N MET A 168 -8.65 -5.19 -6.38
CA MET A 168 -7.82 -6.06 -7.21
C MET A 168 -7.04 -7.05 -6.36
N LEU A 169 -6.75 -8.23 -6.91
CA LEU A 169 -6.07 -9.33 -6.24
C LEU A 169 -4.96 -9.90 -7.13
N VAL A 170 -3.83 -10.27 -6.54
CA VAL A 170 -2.78 -11.07 -7.17
C VAL A 170 -2.50 -12.30 -6.32
N TYR A 171 -2.27 -13.44 -6.98
CA TYR A 171 -1.74 -14.65 -6.36
C TYR A 171 -0.22 -14.64 -6.51
N LEU A 172 0.50 -14.93 -5.44
CA LEU A 172 1.94 -15.02 -5.43
C LEU A 172 2.32 -16.48 -5.73
N ASP A 173 3.02 -16.70 -6.82
CA ASP A 173 3.68 -17.98 -7.08
C ASP A 173 4.77 -18.23 -6.02
N ASP A 174 4.96 -19.51 -5.69
CA ASP A 174 6.02 -20.04 -4.82
C ASP A 174 7.43 -19.79 -5.39
#